data_AF-A0A7X5BNZ8-F1
#
_entry.id   AF-A0A7X5BNZ8-F1
#
_cell.length_a   1.000
_cell.length_b   1.000
_cell.length_c   1.000
_cell.angle_alpha   90.00
_cell.angle_beta   90.00
_cell.angle_gamma   90.00
#
_symmetry.space_group_name_H-M   'P 1'
#
loop_
_entity.id
_entity.type
_entity.pdbx_description
1 polymer ?
#
loop_
_entity_poly.entity_id
_entity_poly.type
_entity_poly.pdbx_seq_one_letter_code
_entity_poly.pdbx_strand_id
1 'polypeptide(L)' 'MRTLEEIKRIIAEHKEEIRQKYGIVILGIFGSYARGEQKETSDVDILVK' A
#
# COMPACT_ATOMS: atom_id res chain seq x y z
N MET A 1 6.82 -6.56 -12.44
CA MET A 1 6.60 -5.49 -11.42
C MET A 1 5.10 -5.28 -11.24
N ARG A 2 4.59 -5.13 -10.00
CA ARG A 2 3.17 -4.79 -9.78
C ARG A 2 2.93 -3.32 -10.09
N THR A 3 1.72 -2.98 -10.52
CA THR A 3 1.28 -1.59 -10.72
C THR A 3 0.76 -1.00 -9.41
N LEU A 4 0.74 0.33 -9.34
CA LEU A 4 0.15 1.05 -8.20
C LEU A 4 -1.33 0.65 -7.99
N GLU A 5 -2.05 0.38 -9.08
CA GLU A 5 -3.47 0.04 -9.02
C GLU A 5 -3.71 -1.38 -8.49
N GLU A 6 -2.87 -2.34 -8.88
CA GLU A 6 -2.89 -3.68 -8.26
C GLU A 6 -2.58 -3.61 -6.77
N ILE A 7 -1.63 -2.78 -6.35
CA ILE A 7 -1.29 -2.60 -4.94
C ILE A 7 -2.47 -2.01 -4.17
N LYS A 8 -3.12 -0.97 -4.69
CA LYS A 8 -4.33 -0.41 -4.07
C LYS A 8 -5.45 -1.43 -3.93
N ARG A 9 -5.67 -2.26 -4.95
CA ARG A 9 -6.68 -3.32 -4.90
C ARG A 9 -6.38 -4.31 -3.76
N ILE A 10 -5.15 -4.79 -3.66
CA ILE A 10 -4.74 -5.74 -2.60
C ILE A 10 -4.92 -5.13 -1.21
N ILE A 11 -4.52 -3.87 -1.04
CA ILE A 11 -4.70 -3.15 0.23
C ILE A 11 -6.18 -2.98 0.56
N ALA A 12 -7.02 -2.67 -0.43
CA ALA A 12 -8.45 -2.52 -0.23
C ALA A 12 -9.13 -3.85 0.18
N GLU A 13 -8.74 -4.96 -0.44
CA GLU A 13 -9.24 -6.31 -0.12
C GLU A 13 -8.94 -6.71 1.33
N HIS A 14 -7.78 -6.33 1.86
CA HIS A 14 -7.36 -6.67 3.23
C HIS A 14 -7.63 -5.56 4.26
N LYS A 15 -8.24 -4.44 3.85
CA LYS A 15 -8.37 -3.24 4.69
C LYS A 15 -9.09 -3.52 6.00
N GLU A 16 -10.17 -4.31 5.97
CA GLU A 16 -10.93 -4.62 7.18
C GLU A 16 -10.23 -5.64 8.08
N GLU A 17 -9.51 -6.61 7.52
CA GLU A 17 -8.68 -7.52 8.32
C GLU A 17 -7.59 -6.73 9.06
N ILE A 18 -6.91 -5.83 8.35
CA ILE A 18 -5.86 -4.98 8.91
C ILE A 18 -6.41 -4.11 10.05
N ARG A 19 -7.58 -3.50 9.82
CA ARG A 19 -8.25 -2.67 10.83
C ARG A 19 -8.64 -3.47 12.06
N GLN A 20 -9.21 -4.67 11.89
CA GLN A 20 -9.65 -5.50 13.00
C GLN A 20 -8.49 -6.08 13.80
N LYS A 21 -7.43 -6.54 13.11
CA LYS A 21 -6.30 -7.22 13.73
C LYS A 21 -5.32 -6.27 14.41
N TYR A 22 -5.11 -5.09 13.83
CA TYR A 22 -4.09 -4.14 14.29
C TYR A 22 -4.67 -2.82 14.81
N GLY A 23 -5.97 -2.57 14.64
CA GLY A 23 -6.59 -1.30 15.04
C GLY A 23 -6.16 -0.10 14.20
N ILE A 24 -5.48 -0.34 13.06
CA ILE A 24 -4.88 0.72 12.25
C ILE A 24 -5.77 1.15 11.08
N VAL A 25 -5.65 2.41 10.72
CA VAL A 25 -6.21 3.02 9.52
C VAL A 25 -5.08 3.31 8.54
N ILE A 26 -5.18 2.74 7.34
CA ILE A 26 -4.24 3.04 6.25
C ILE A 26 -4.57 4.43 5.68
N LEU A 27 -3.58 5.33 5.70
CA LEU A 27 -3.70 6.70 5.22
C LEU A 27 -3.30 6.84 3.74
N GLY A 28 -2.32 6.07 3.27
CA GLY A 28 -1.91 6.11 1.86
C GLY A 28 -0.61 5.37 1.56
N ILE A 29 -0.33 5.24 0.26
CA ILE A 29 0.93 4.70 -0.29
C ILE A 29 1.88 5.88 -0.55
N PHE A 30 3.15 5.70 -0.19
CA PHE A 30 4.20 6.69 -0.36
C PHE A 30 5.38 6.11 -1.17
N GLY A 31 6.46 6.88 -1.26
CA GLY A 31 7.71 6.41 -1.87
C GLY A 31 7.68 6.37 -3.39
N SER A 32 8.50 5.49 -3.96
CA SER A 32 8.72 5.39 -5.41
C SER A 32 7.44 5.11 -6.18
N TYR A 33 6.54 4.29 -5.64
CA TYR A 33 5.24 3.97 -6.24
C TYR A 33 4.29 5.18 -6.30
N ALA A 34 4.34 6.08 -5.33
CA ALA A 34 3.53 7.30 -5.35
C ALA A 34 4.05 8.32 -6.39
N ARG A 35 5.36 8.29 -6.70
CA ARG A 35 6.01 9.18 -7.68
C ARG A 35 6.09 8.61 -9.10
N GLY A 36 5.76 7.33 -9.29
CA GLY A 36 5.92 6.67 -10.59
C GLY A 36 7.38 6.32 -10.92
N GLU A 37 8.25 6.30 -9.92
CA GLU A 37 9.71 6.06 -10.05
C GLU A 37 10.12 4.65 -9.62
N GLN A 38 9.16 3.75 -9.40
CA GLN A 38 9.42 2.39 -8.93
C GLN A 38 10.19 1.56 -9.96
N LYS A 39 11.10 0.73 -9.47
CA LYS A 39 11.88 -0.27 -10.22
C LYS A 39 11.41 -1.67 -9.83
N GLU A 40 11.86 -2.70 -10.55
CA GLU A 40 11.50 -4.09 -10.22
C GLU A 40 11.88 -4.51 -8.81
N THR A 41 12.92 -3.91 -8.24
CA THR A 41 13.40 -4.14 -6.87
C THR A 41 12.82 -3.17 -5.83
N SER A 42 11.89 -2.29 -6.22
CA SER A 42 11.31 -1.32 -5.29
C SER A 42 10.32 -1.96 -4.32
N ASP A 43 10.39 -1.51 -3.09
CA ASP A 43 9.45 -1.76 -2.02
C ASP A 43 8.23 -0.82 -2.09
N VAL A 44 7.25 -1.07 -1.22
CA VAL A 44 6.02 -0.28 -1.09
C VAL A 44 5.96 0.32 0.30
N ASP A 45 6.05 1.65 0.38
CA ASP A 45 5.90 2.39 1.64
C ASP A 45 4.42 2.67 1.93
N ILE A 46 3.97 2.38 3.16
CA ILE A 46 2.58 2.60 3.58
C ILE A 46 2.56 3.41 4.87
N LEU A 47 1.75 4.47 4.89
CA LEU A 47 1.49 5.25 6.09
C LEU A 47 0.22 4.75 6.79
N VAL A 48 0.33 4.50 8.10
CA VAL A 48 -0.76 3.99 8.94
C VAL A 48 -0.95 4.88 10.17
N LYS A 49 -2.17 4.95 10.70
CA LYS A 49 -2.55 5.65 11.93
C LYS A 49 -3.31 4.72 12.88
#